data_AF-A0A416SVB8-F1
#
_entry.id   AF-A0A416SVB8-F1
#
_cell.length_a   1.000
_cell.length_b   1.000
_cell.length_c   1.000
_cell.angle_alpha   90.00
_cell.angle_beta   90.00
_cell.angle_gamma   90.00
#
_symmetry.space_group_name_H-M   'P 1'
#
loop_
_entity.id
_entity.type
_entity.pdbx_description
1 polymer ?
#
loop_
_entity_poly.entity_id
_entity_poly.type
_entity_poly.pdbx_seq_one_letter_code
_entity_poly.pdbx_strand_id
1 'polypeptide(L)'
;MIDIMPDDKEIFKALNVLNSISDKLRYEKICEISEAQKNTYKKLLEKFKQLHDISPTDNAPKNLHNLKGEALENLVSYLLTISGNIFNVDRNLRTSTNEIDQIVTLTPQGKVLLTYHLIDPKLDTFLGECKNYDKAVSVTYIGKFCSLLLTNNIKIGILFSYYGTSGTGWSNGAGLIKKFYLHKEKLEDKYCIIDFSIKEFEAILNGKNLLQIIDEQLKSLQFDTDYSRYLSKHPAED
;
A
#
# COMPACT_ATOMS: atom_id res chain seq x y z
N MET A 1 -29.00 -5.83 31.62
CA MET A 1 -27.79 -4.98 31.69
C MET A 1 -26.63 -5.90 31.41
N ILE A 2 -26.02 -5.80 30.23
CA ILE A 2 -24.77 -6.51 29.96
C ILE A 2 -23.69 -5.69 30.67
N ASP A 3 -23.09 -6.28 31.69
CA ASP A 3 -21.99 -5.67 32.44
C ASP A 3 -20.77 -5.67 31.51
N ILE A 4 -20.46 -4.49 30.95
CA ILE A 4 -19.33 -4.30 30.05
C ILE A 4 -18.07 -4.31 30.91
N MET A 5 -17.14 -5.24 30.65
CA MET A 5 -15.91 -5.36 31.43
C MET A 5 -15.11 -4.03 31.39
N PRO A 6 -14.33 -3.69 32.43
CA PRO A 6 -13.59 -2.43 32.48
C PRO A 6 -12.74 -2.14 31.24
N ASP A 7 -12.09 -3.18 30.68
CA ASP A 7 -11.25 -3.10 29.48
C ASP A 7 -12.07 -2.77 28.21
N ASP A 8 -13.28 -3.34 28.08
CA ASP A 8 -14.18 -3.05 26.95
C ASP A 8 -14.64 -1.59 26.96
N LYS A 9 -14.80 -0.99 28.16
CA LYS A 9 -15.17 0.42 28.30
C LYS A 9 -14.04 1.35 27.86
N GLU A 10 -12.79 0.98 28.10
CA GLU A 10 -11.62 1.75 27.62
C GLU A 10 -11.45 1.63 26.11
N ILE A 11 -11.59 0.41 25.56
CA ILE A 11 -11.56 0.18 24.11
C ILE A 11 -12.67 1.00 23.42
N PHE A 12 -13.90 0.96 23.94
CA PHE A 12 -15.00 1.72 23.37
C PHE A 12 -14.76 3.24 23.40
N LYS A 13 -14.16 3.77 24.48
CA LYS A 13 -13.74 5.17 24.54
C LYS A 13 -12.69 5.49 23.48
N ALA A 14 -11.66 4.65 23.34
CA ALA A 14 -10.62 4.84 22.33
C ALA A 14 -11.19 4.86 20.91
N LEU A 15 -12.08 3.91 20.58
CA LEU A 15 -12.74 3.85 19.28
C LEU A 15 -13.63 5.07 19.01
N ASN A 16 -14.36 5.57 20.00
CA ASN A 16 -15.15 6.80 19.86
C ASN A 16 -14.27 8.03 19.64
N VAL A 17 -13.11 8.11 20.29
CA VAL A 17 -12.14 9.18 20.04
C VAL A 17 -11.65 9.10 18.59
N LEU A 18 -11.23 7.92 18.12
CA LEU A 18 -10.79 7.73 16.73
C LEU A 18 -11.88 8.08 15.72
N ASN A 19 -13.15 7.77 16.02
CA ASN A 19 -14.26 8.07 15.13
C ASN A 19 -14.62 9.56 15.08
N SER A 20 -14.31 10.33 16.14
CA SER A 20 -14.65 11.76 16.24
C SER A 20 -13.57 12.70 15.69
N ILE A 21 -12.37 12.19 15.40
CA ILE A 21 -11.28 12.95 14.77
C ILE A 21 -11.25 12.78 13.24
N SER A 22 -10.52 13.68 12.57
CA SER A 22 -10.34 13.66 11.11
C SER A 22 -9.63 12.40 10.63
N ASP A 23 -9.92 11.96 9.39
CA ASP A 23 -9.29 10.78 8.79
C ASP A 23 -7.76 10.85 8.82
N LYS A 24 -7.19 12.04 8.57
CA LYS A 24 -5.74 12.25 8.61
C LYS A 24 -5.16 11.91 9.99
N LEU A 25 -5.70 12.49 11.06
CA LEU A 25 -5.22 12.27 12.42
C LEU A 25 -5.53 10.84 12.90
N ARG A 26 -6.67 10.29 12.47
CA ARG A 26 -7.06 8.90 12.72
C ARG A 26 -6.01 7.93 12.18
N TYR A 27 -5.63 8.08 10.91
CA TYR A 27 -4.61 7.21 10.29
C TYR A 27 -3.22 7.42 10.90
N GLU A 28 -2.86 8.64 11.28
CA GLU A 28 -1.62 8.91 12.03
C GLU A 28 -1.56 8.11 13.34
N LYS A 29 -2.68 8.00 14.06
CA LYS A 29 -2.75 7.24 15.30
C LYS A 29 -2.86 5.74 15.10
N ILE A 30 -3.57 5.28 14.07
CA ILE A 30 -3.70 3.85 13.77
C ILE A 30 -2.36 3.27 13.29
N CYS A 31 -1.67 3.96 12.39
CA CYS A 31 -0.42 3.49 11.79
C CYS A 31 0.83 4.15 12.40
N GLU A 32 0.77 4.52 13.67
CA GLU A 32 1.93 5.04 14.39
C GLU A 32 3.03 3.96 14.43
N ILE A 33 4.25 4.35 14.05
CA ILE A 33 5.43 3.47 14.08
C ILE A 33 6.43 3.98 15.10
N SER A 34 7.07 3.06 15.82
CA SER A 34 8.15 3.40 16.74
C SER A 34 9.41 3.84 15.99
N GLU A 35 10.28 4.59 16.68
CA GLU A 35 11.59 4.99 16.13
C GLU A 35 12.45 3.78 15.74
N ALA A 36 12.37 2.67 16.48
CA ALA A 36 13.06 1.44 16.13
C ALA A 36 12.56 0.84 14.81
N GLN A 37 11.23 0.82 14.60
CA GLN A 37 10.64 0.38 13.34
C GLN A 37 11.01 1.31 12.18
N LYS A 38 10.93 2.63 12.40
CA LYS A 38 11.31 3.64 11.40
C LYS A 38 12.77 3.50 10.97
N ASN A 39 13.68 3.27 11.92
CA ASN A 39 15.09 3.05 11.62
C ASN A 39 15.35 1.77 10.82
N THR A 40 14.61 0.70 11.11
CA THR A 40 14.71 -0.57 10.37
C THR A 40 14.16 -0.40 8.96
N TYR A 41 13.00 0.25 8.82
CA TYR A 41 12.41 0.58 7.53
C TYR A 41 13.37 1.42 6.67
N LYS A 42 13.99 2.46 7.27
CA LYS A 42 15.02 3.27 6.60
C LYS A 42 16.17 2.42 6.06
N LYS A 43 16.71 1.49 6.87
CA LYS A 43 17.79 0.59 6.41
C LYS A 43 17.37 -0.29 5.24
N LEU A 44 16.14 -0.82 5.25
CA LEU A 44 15.60 -1.63 4.17
C LEU A 44 15.42 -0.80 2.88
N LEU A 45 14.92 0.43 3.01
CA LEU A 45 14.74 1.34 1.88
C LEU A 45 16.08 1.73 1.27
N GLU A 46 17.08 2.08 2.08
CA GLU A 46 18.43 2.39 1.59
C GLU A 46 19.07 1.19 0.89
N LYS A 47 18.92 -0.02 1.45
CA LYS A 47 19.38 -1.25 0.78
C LYS A 47 18.69 -1.45 -0.56
N PHE A 48 17.38 -1.23 -0.64
CA PHE A 48 16.63 -1.34 -1.88
C PHE A 48 17.12 -0.34 -2.94
N LYS A 49 17.31 0.93 -2.57
CA LYS A 49 17.86 1.98 -3.46
C LYS A 49 19.27 1.63 -3.95
N GLN A 50 20.17 1.27 -3.02
CA GLN A 50 21.54 0.89 -3.34
C GLN A 50 21.58 -0.27 -4.32
N LEU A 51 20.79 -1.32 -4.09
CA LEU A 51 20.73 -2.45 -5.00
C LEU A 51 20.21 -2.01 -6.37
N HIS A 52 19.12 -1.22 -6.40
CA HIS A 52 18.51 -0.72 -7.64
C HIS A 52 19.52 0.02 -8.53
N ASP A 53 20.37 0.86 -7.94
CA ASP A 53 21.38 1.67 -8.64
C ASP A 53 22.56 0.84 -9.19
N ILE A 54 22.73 -0.42 -8.76
CA ILE A 54 23.74 -1.31 -9.32
C ILE A 54 23.36 -1.63 -10.77
N SER A 55 24.20 -1.17 -11.69
CA SER A 55 24.14 -1.52 -13.10
C SER A 55 24.67 -2.95 -13.33
N PRO A 56 24.05 -3.73 -14.22
CA PRO A 56 24.56 -5.04 -14.62
C PRO A 56 25.83 -4.88 -15.47
N THR A 57 26.96 -4.65 -14.81
CA THR A 57 28.30 -4.72 -15.41
C THR A 57 28.94 -6.07 -15.11
N ASP A 58 30.10 -6.38 -15.71
CA ASP A 58 30.80 -7.66 -15.52
C ASP A 58 31.16 -7.98 -14.05
N ASN A 59 31.15 -6.97 -13.17
CA ASN A 59 31.40 -7.11 -11.72
C ASN A 59 30.13 -7.21 -10.87
N ALA A 60 28.95 -7.17 -11.48
CA ALA A 60 27.69 -7.31 -10.74
C ALA A 60 27.49 -8.74 -10.23
N PRO A 61 26.82 -8.92 -9.06
CA PRO A 61 26.44 -10.25 -8.60
C PRO A 61 25.62 -10.97 -9.67
N LYS A 62 25.96 -12.23 -9.96
CA LYS A 62 25.23 -13.04 -10.96
C LYS A 62 23.73 -13.19 -10.65
N ASN A 63 23.33 -13.03 -9.39
CA ASN A 63 21.96 -13.08 -8.89
C ASN A 63 21.35 -11.70 -8.58
N LEU A 64 21.91 -10.60 -9.13
CA LEU A 64 21.47 -9.23 -8.82
C LEU A 64 19.97 -9.01 -9.02
N HIS A 65 19.38 -9.55 -10.09
CA HIS A 65 17.93 -9.45 -10.32
C HIS A 65 17.11 -10.01 -9.15
N ASN A 66 17.50 -11.18 -8.64
CA ASN A 66 16.82 -11.82 -7.51
C ASN A 66 17.05 -11.04 -6.22
N LEU A 67 18.27 -10.53 -6.00
CA LEU A 67 18.58 -9.69 -4.83
C LEU A 67 17.75 -8.40 -4.80
N LYS A 68 17.57 -7.76 -5.96
CA LYS A 68 16.73 -6.56 -6.09
C LYS A 68 15.26 -6.88 -5.82
N GLY A 69 14.74 -7.98 -6.38
CA GLY A 69 13.38 -8.45 -6.12
C GLY A 69 13.14 -8.74 -4.63
N GLU A 70 14.03 -9.53 -4.03
CA GLU A 70 13.96 -9.89 -2.61
C GLU A 70 14.05 -8.65 -1.70
N ALA A 71 14.89 -7.67 -2.05
CA ALA A 71 14.98 -6.42 -1.30
C ALA A 71 13.67 -5.62 -1.32
N LEU A 72 13.00 -5.54 -2.47
CA LEU A 72 11.69 -4.90 -2.59
C LEU A 72 10.64 -5.65 -1.78
N GLU A 73 10.53 -6.96 -1.94
CA GLU A 73 9.55 -7.75 -1.19
C GLU A 73 9.78 -7.68 0.31
N ASN A 74 11.04 -7.68 0.77
CA ASN A 74 11.38 -7.55 2.19
C ASN A 74 10.99 -6.18 2.74
N LEU A 75 11.26 -5.11 1.99
CA LEU A 75 10.86 -3.75 2.34
C LEU A 75 9.33 -3.63 2.44
N VAL A 76 8.61 -4.13 1.45
CA VAL A 76 7.14 -4.11 1.38
C VAL A 76 6.54 -4.91 2.52
N SER A 77 7.01 -6.14 2.73
CA SER A 77 6.51 -6.99 3.81
C SER A 77 6.72 -6.34 5.17
N TYR A 78 7.89 -5.75 5.39
CA TYR A 78 8.17 -5.03 6.62
C TYR A 78 7.23 -3.83 6.81
N LEU A 79 7.05 -3.00 5.78
CA LEU A 79 6.13 -1.85 5.79
C LEU A 79 4.71 -2.27 6.18
N LEU A 80 4.17 -3.29 5.51
CA LEU A 80 2.83 -3.80 5.76
C LEU A 80 2.69 -4.31 7.19
N THR A 81 3.64 -5.08 7.69
CA THR A 81 3.63 -5.59 9.07
C THR A 81 3.69 -4.48 10.12
N ILE A 82 4.54 -3.46 9.94
CA ILE A 82 4.69 -2.39 10.93
C ILE A 82 3.58 -1.33 10.86
N SER A 83 2.71 -1.36 9.85
CA SER A 83 1.65 -0.37 9.68
C SER A 83 0.53 -0.58 10.71
N GLY A 84 0.77 -0.15 11.96
CA GLY A 84 -0.21 -0.21 13.04
C GLY A 84 -0.50 -1.61 13.57
N ASN A 85 0.24 -2.64 13.13
CA ASN A 85 -0.04 -4.05 13.45
C ASN A 85 -1.46 -4.50 13.06
N ILE A 86 -2.06 -3.84 12.07
CA ILE A 86 -3.43 -4.12 11.61
C ILE A 86 -3.49 -5.18 10.50
N PHE A 87 -2.32 -5.59 9.97
CA PHE A 87 -2.20 -6.50 8.85
C PHE A 87 -1.37 -7.75 9.18
N ASN A 88 -1.86 -8.91 8.75
CA ASN A 88 -1.10 -10.14 8.56
C ASN A 88 -0.62 -10.21 7.10
N VAL A 89 0.64 -10.60 6.90
CA VAL A 89 1.27 -10.64 5.57
C VAL A 89 1.74 -12.05 5.26
N ASP A 90 1.06 -12.72 4.35
CA ASP A 90 1.47 -14.02 3.80
C ASP A 90 2.25 -13.80 2.50
N ARG A 91 3.45 -14.38 2.41
CA ARG A 91 4.39 -14.15 1.28
C ARG A 91 4.50 -15.37 0.37
N ASN A 92 4.83 -15.11 -0.89
CA ASN A 92 5.25 -16.11 -1.88
C ASN A 92 4.25 -17.28 -2.01
N LEU A 93 2.97 -16.93 -2.09
CA LEU A 93 1.91 -17.92 -2.21
C LEU A 93 1.81 -18.37 -3.66
N ARG A 94 2.16 -19.63 -3.89
CA ARG A 94 1.99 -20.27 -5.19
C ARG A 94 0.58 -20.79 -5.32
N THR A 95 -0.20 -20.18 -6.20
CA THR A 95 -1.44 -20.77 -6.69
C THR A 95 -1.12 -21.72 -7.85
N SER A 96 -2.10 -22.50 -8.29
CA SER A 96 -1.94 -23.37 -9.46
C SER A 96 -1.63 -22.62 -10.77
N THR A 97 -1.83 -21.29 -10.81
CA THR A 97 -1.72 -20.48 -12.03
C THR A 97 -0.78 -19.28 -11.93
N ASN A 98 -0.53 -18.74 -10.73
CA ASN A 98 0.34 -17.57 -10.51
C ASN A 98 1.04 -17.63 -9.15
N GLU A 99 2.21 -17.00 -9.06
CA GLU A 99 2.84 -16.62 -7.79
C GLU A 99 2.31 -15.26 -7.36
N ILE A 100 1.89 -15.15 -6.11
CA ILE A 100 1.41 -13.91 -5.49
C ILE A 100 2.46 -13.48 -4.47
N ASP A 101 3.04 -12.30 -4.65
CA ASP A 101 4.15 -11.83 -3.81
C ASP A 101 3.68 -11.60 -2.36
N GLN A 102 2.53 -10.95 -2.16
CA GLN A 102 1.89 -10.77 -0.84
C GLN A 102 0.37 -10.93 -0.89
N ILE A 103 -0.18 -11.74 0.02
CA ILE A 103 -1.59 -11.66 0.43
C ILE A 103 -1.64 -11.01 1.80
N VAL A 104 -2.46 -9.97 1.93
CA VAL A 104 -2.58 -9.20 3.16
C VAL A 104 -4.00 -9.29 3.68
N THR A 105 -4.14 -9.68 4.95
CA THR A 105 -5.42 -9.78 5.65
C THR A 105 -5.38 -8.99 6.95
N LEU A 106 -6.53 -8.61 7.49
CA LEU A 106 -6.56 -7.91 8.77
C LEU A 106 -6.22 -8.83 9.95
N THR A 107 -5.42 -8.31 10.89
CA THR A 107 -5.29 -8.91 12.23
C THR A 107 -6.61 -8.74 13.01
N PRO A 108 -6.79 -9.39 14.17
CA PRO A 108 -7.96 -9.14 15.02
C PRO A 108 -8.16 -7.65 15.34
N GLN A 109 -7.06 -6.91 15.56
CA GLN A 109 -7.10 -5.46 15.78
C GLN A 109 -7.59 -4.72 14.54
N GLY A 110 -7.08 -5.08 13.35
CA GLY A 110 -7.57 -4.54 12.08
C GLY A 110 -9.07 -4.80 11.85
N LYS A 111 -9.56 -6.01 12.16
CA LYS A 111 -10.99 -6.37 12.05
C LYS A 111 -11.87 -5.54 12.97
N VAL A 112 -11.40 -5.17 14.16
CA VAL A 112 -12.10 -4.23 15.05
C VAL A 112 -12.20 -2.86 14.38
N LEU A 113 -11.10 -2.31 13.88
CA LEU A 113 -11.11 -1.01 13.19
C LEU A 113 -12.06 -1.02 11.98
N LEU A 114 -12.08 -2.11 11.21
CA LEU A 114 -12.99 -2.30 10.09
C LEU A 114 -14.46 -2.31 10.54
N THR A 115 -14.78 -3.04 11.60
CA THR A 115 -16.16 -3.14 12.14
C THR A 115 -16.70 -1.78 12.56
N TYR A 116 -15.83 -0.92 13.09
CA TYR A 116 -16.15 0.46 13.47
C TYR A 116 -16.01 1.46 12.31
N HIS A 117 -15.82 1.00 11.08
CA HIS A 117 -15.72 1.82 9.87
C HIS A 117 -14.58 2.86 9.95
N LEU A 118 -13.50 2.53 10.67
CA LEU A 118 -12.35 3.41 10.86
C LEU A 118 -11.30 3.28 9.75
N ILE A 119 -11.41 2.23 8.92
CA ILE A 119 -10.56 1.96 7.75
C ILE A 119 -11.44 1.53 6.56
N ASP A 120 -10.92 1.64 5.33
CA ASP A 120 -11.67 1.29 4.12
C ASP A 120 -12.02 -0.23 4.10
N PRO A 121 -13.28 -0.61 3.81
CA PRO A 121 -13.70 -2.01 3.82
C PRO A 121 -13.01 -2.90 2.80
N LYS A 122 -12.45 -2.33 1.72
CA LYS A 122 -11.66 -3.09 0.74
C LYS A 122 -10.30 -3.53 1.28
N LEU A 123 -9.88 -3.05 2.45
CA LEU A 123 -8.65 -3.48 3.13
C LEU A 123 -8.81 -4.77 3.95
N ASP A 124 -10.01 -5.37 3.96
CA ASP A 124 -10.23 -6.63 4.68
C ASP A 124 -9.31 -7.75 4.17
N THR A 125 -9.10 -7.78 2.85
CA THR A 125 -8.08 -8.59 2.18
C THR A 125 -7.65 -7.87 0.91
N PHE A 126 -6.34 -7.77 0.69
CA PHE A 126 -5.77 -7.15 -0.51
C PHE A 126 -4.49 -7.88 -0.97
N LEU A 127 -4.09 -7.63 -2.22
CA LEU A 127 -2.87 -8.20 -2.80
C LEU A 127 -1.76 -7.15 -2.89
N GLY A 128 -0.52 -7.58 -2.64
CA GLY A 128 0.70 -6.85 -3.00
C GLY A 128 1.45 -7.56 -4.11
N GLU A 129 1.86 -6.83 -5.14
CA GLU A 129 2.77 -7.32 -6.19
C GLU A 129 4.00 -6.42 -6.27
N CYS A 130 5.18 -7.02 -6.22
CA CYS A 130 6.49 -6.37 -6.21
C CYS A 130 7.16 -6.50 -7.57
N LYS A 131 7.24 -5.41 -8.34
CA LYS A 131 7.96 -5.41 -9.62
C LYS A 131 9.24 -4.59 -9.55
N ASN A 132 10.35 -5.32 -9.61
CA ASN A 132 11.68 -4.78 -9.76
C ASN A 132 12.06 -4.66 -11.24
N TYR A 133 11.62 -3.59 -11.89
CA TYR A 133 12.02 -3.25 -13.26
C TYR A 133 12.95 -2.02 -13.26
N ASP A 134 13.83 -1.97 -14.27
CA ASP A 134 14.65 -0.80 -14.61
C ASP A 134 13.85 0.33 -15.27
N LYS A 135 12.52 0.18 -15.34
CA LYS A 135 11.58 1.11 -15.96
C LYS A 135 10.21 1.03 -15.30
N ALA A 136 9.34 1.98 -15.64
CA ALA A 136 7.96 1.99 -15.19
C ALA A 136 7.18 0.73 -15.62
N VAL A 137 6.23 0.31 -14.79
CA VAL A 137 5.47 -0.92 -15.00
C VAL A 137 4.53 -0.78 -16.21
N SER A 138 4.62 -1.72 -17.15
CA SER A 138 3.90 -1.68 -18.42
C SER A 138 2.42 -2.06 -18.29
N VAL A 139 1.63 -1.64 -19.28
CA VAL A 139 0.20 -1.98 -19.42
C VAL A 139 -0.03 -3.49 -19.35
N THR A 140 0.84 -4.28 -19.98
CA THR A 140 0.72 -5.74 -20.01
C THR A 140 0.79 -6.34 -18.60
N TYR A 141 1.73 -5.87 -17.78
CA TYR A 141 1.88 -6.37 -16.43
C TYR A 141 0.69 -5.93 -15.56
N ILE A 142 0.28 -4.67 -15.65
CA ILE A 142 -0.91 -4.16 -14.94
C ILE A 142 -2.16 -4.96 -15.32
N GLY A 143 -2.34 -5.30 -16.60
CA GLY A 143 -3.43 -6.15 -17.06
C GLY A 143 -3.42 -7.56 -16.43
N LYS A 144 -2.24 -8.17 -16.26
CA LYS A 144 -2.11 -9.43 -15.52
C LYS A 144 -2.53 -9.27 -14.06
N PHE A 145 -2.14 -8.18 -13.42
CA PHE A 145 -2.52 -7.90 -12.04
C PHE A 145 -4.03 -7.64 -11.90
N CYS A 146 -4.66 -6.91 -12.82
CA CYS A 146 -6.11 -6.77 -12.89
C CYS A 146 -6.81 -8.15 -12.97
N SER A 147 -6.32 -9.04 -13.84
CA SER A 147 -6.87 -10.40 -13.96
C SER A 147 -6.72 -11.20 -12.67
N LEU A 148 -5.61 -11.05 -11.95
CA LEU A 148 -5.37 -11.69 -10.66
C LEU A 148 -6.39 -11.21 -9.61
N LEU A 149 -6.63 -9.90 -9.52
CA LEU A 149 -7.63 -9.32 -8.61
C LEU A 149 -9.05 -9.80 -8.95
N LEU A 150 -9.41 -9.82 -10.23
CA LEU A 150 -10.72 -10.31 -10.68
C LEU A 150 -10.92 -11.79 -10.34
N THR A 151 -9.93 -12.63 -10.64
CA THR A 151 -10.01 -14.09 -10.45
C THR A 151 -10.13 -14.47 -8.98
N ASN A 152 -9.51 -13.71 -8.08
CA ASN A 152 -9.58 -13.93 -6.63
C ASN A 152 -10.69 -13.10 -5.94
N ASN A 153 -11.45 -12.29 -6.70
CA ASN A 153 -12.44 -11.34 -6.18
C ASN A 153 -11.88 -10.40 -5.08
N ILE A 154 -10.64 -9.93 -5.25
CA ILE A 154 -9.98 -9.01 -4.31
C ILE A 154 -10.09 -7.58 -4.84
N LYS A 155 -10.63 -6.67 -4.01
CA LYS A 155 -11.01 -5.31 -4.44
C LYS A 155 -9.86 -4.30 -4.46
N ILE A 156 -8.80 -4.51 -3.69
CA ILE A 156 -7.60 -3.68 -3.72
C ILE A 156 -6.38 -4.52 -4.08
N GLY A 157 -5.59 -4.02 -5.01
CA GLY A 157 -4.21 -4.45 -5.21
C GLY A 157 -3.27 -3.27 -5.04
N ILE A 158 -2.09 -3.50 -4.47
CA ILE A 158 -1.01 -2.52 -4.40
C ILE A 158 0.14 -3.03 -5.25
N LEU A 159 0.54 -2.22 -6.22
CA LEU A 159 1.66 -2.50 -7.10
C LEU A 159 2.88 -1.73 -6.59
N PHE A 160 3.83 -2.46 -6.01
CA PHE A 160 5.08 -1.90 -5.50
C PHE A 160 6.14 -1.95 -6.59
N SER A 161 6.77 -0.83 -6.89
CA SER A 161 7.88 -0.77 -7.85
C SER A 161 8.79 0.42 -7.58
N TYR A 162 9.94 0.48 -8.25
CA TYR A 162 10.82 1.65 -8.10
C TYR A 162 10.24 2.88 -8.83
N TYR A 163 9.93 2.74 -10.12
CA TYR A 163 9.51 3.85 -10.99
C TYR A 163 8.00 4.11 -11.05
N GLY A 164 7.19 3.26 -10.41
CA GLY A 164 5.73 3.32 -10.52
C GLY A 164 5.21 2.81 -11.86
N THR A 165 3.96 3.16 -12.17
CA THR A 165 3.26 2.75 -13.39
C THR A 165 3.60 3.64 -14.58
N SER A 166 3.54 3.06 -15.78
CA SER A 166 3.79 3.80 -17.03
C SER A 166 2.65 4.73 -17.41
N GLY A 167 3.00 5.89 -17.99
CA GLY A 167 2.04 6.89 -18.50
C GLY A 167 1.41 7.76 -17.42
N THR A 168 0.57 8.69 -17.86
CA THR A 168 -0.14 9.64 -17.00
C THR A 168 -1.58 9.80 -17.48
N GLY A 169 -2.47 10.23 -16.58
CA GLY A 169 -3.88 10.45 -16.91
C GLY A 169 -4.55 9.18 -17.46
N TRP A 170 -5.03 9.24 -18.70
CA TRP A 170 -5.74 8.16 -19.39
C TRP A 170 -4.85 7.32 -20.32
N SER A 171 -3.53 7.53 -20.28
CA SER A 171 -2.55 6.84 -21.14
C SER A 171 -1.85 5.68 -20.43
N ASN A 172 -1.45 4.66 -21.20
CA ASN A 172 -0.68 3.51 -20.77
C ASN A 172 -1.19 2.87 -19.46
N GLY A 173 -0.28 2.57 -18.52
CA GLY A 173 -0.58 1.87 -17.28
C GLY A 173 -1.53 2.64 -16.37
N ALA A 174 -1.28 3.94 -16.18
CA ALA A 174 -2.16 4.82 -15.42
C ALA A 174 -3.59 4.82 -15.98
N GLY A 175 -3.74 4.89 -17.31
CA GLY A 175 -5.03 4.80 -17.98
C GLY A 175 -5.74 3.47 -17.81
N LEU A 176 -4.99 2.36 -17.82
CA LEU A 176 -5.57 1.04 -17.55
C LEU A 176 -6.09 0.92 -16.12
N ILE A 177 -5.36 1.45 -15.13
CA ILE A 177 -5.80 1.49 -13.73
C ILE A 177 -7.13 2.26 -13.60
N LYS A 178 -7.25 3.43 -14.23
CA LYS A 178 -8.50 4.22 -14.21
C LYS A 178 -9.66 3.48 -14.87
N LYS A 179 -9.43 2.88 -16.04
CA LYS A 179 -10.44 2.06 -16.73
C LYS A 179 -10.86 0.86 -15.89
N PHE A 180 -9.91 0.23 -15.20
CA PHE A 180 -10.19 -0.84 -14.27
C PHE A 180 -10.99 -0.36 -13.06
N TYR A 181 -10.74 0.83 -12.52
CA TYR A 181 -11.61 1.39 -11.48
C TYR A 181 -13.05 1.62 -11.98
N LEU A 182 -13.22 2.12 -13.21
CA LEU A 182 -14.53 2.45 -13.80
C LEU A 182 -15.30 1.26 -14.39
N HIS A 183 -14.73 0.05 -14.42
CA HIS A 183 -15.41 -1.09 -15.03
C HIS A 183 -16.64 -1.58 -14.23
N LYS A 184 -16.86 -1.03 -13.03
CA LYS A 184 -18.05 -1.26 -12.19
C LYS A 184 -18.73 0.08 -11.89
N GLU A 185 -20.06 0.07 -11.94
CA GLU A 185 -20.88 1.25 -11.67
C GLU A 185 -20.91 1.60 -10.17
N LYS A 186 -21.18 0.60 -9.32
CA LYS A 186 -21.29 0.79 -7.87
C LYS A 186 -19.91 0.93 -7.22
N LEU A 187 -19.76 1.90 -6.33
CA LEU A 187 -18.50 2.20 -5.63
C LEU A 187 -17.97 1.02 -4.79
N GLU A 188 -18.85 0.22 -4.22
CA GLU A 188 -18.52 -0.98 -3.44
C GLU A 188 -17.93 -2.12 -4.32
N ASP A 189 -18.33 -2.18 -5.58
CA ASP A 189 -17.89 -3.21 -6.51
C ASP A 189 -16.58 -2.88 -7.21
N LYS A 190 -16.19 -1.60 -7.23
CA LYS A 190 -14.99 -1.11 -7.93
C LYS A 190 -13.73 -1.75 -7.39
N TYR A 191 -12.85 -2.09 -8.33
CA TYR A 191 -11.52 -2.60 -8.06
C TYR A 191 -10.53 -1.45 -8.16
N CYS A 192 -9.60 -1.37 -7.21
CA CYS A 192 -8.63 -0.30 -7.13
C CYS A 192 -7.21 -0.89 -7.20
N ILE A 193 -6.36 -0.27 -8.00
CA ILE A 193 -4.92 -0.53 -7.99
C ILE A 193 -4.23 0.72 -7.47
N ILE A 194 -3.48 0.54 -6.39
CA ILE A 194 -2.65 1.57 -5.77
C ILE A 194 -1.25 1.45 -6.37
N ASP A 195 -0.71 2.53 -6.93
CA ASP A 195 0.64 2.59 -7.47
C ASP A 195 1.60 3.07 -6.37
N PHE A 196 2.46 2.20 -5.89
CA PHE A 196 3.36 2.49 -4.78
C PHE A 196 4.81 2.50 -5.29
N SER A 197 5.30 3.69 -5.59
CA SER A 197 6.63 3.94 -6.15
C SER A 197 7.65 4.33 -5.09
N ILE A 198 8.90 4.60 -5.50
CA ILE A 198 9.93 5.15 -4.62
C ILE A 198 9.47 6.41 -3.87
N LYS A 199 8.60 7.22 -4.49
CA LYS A 199 8.06 8.45 -3.89
C LYS A 199 7.23 8.16 -2.65
N GLU A 200 6.38 7.14 -2.72
CA GLU A 200 5.56 6.71 -1.60
C GLU A 200 6.41 6.10 -0.48
N PHE A 201 7.45 5.32 -0.81
CA PHE A 201 8.39 4.82 0.19
C PHE A 201 9.12 5.96 0.92
N GLU A 202 9.55 6.99 0.20
CA GLU A 202 10.18 8.17 0.80
C GLU A 202 9.20 9.00 1.64
N ALA A 203 7.95 9.12 1.18
CA ALA A 203 6.90 9.82 1.93
C ALA A 203 6.67 9.19 3.32
N ILE A 204 6.80 7.86 3.44
CA ILE A 204 6.72 7.18 4.75
C ILE A 204 7.82 7.66 5.71
N LEU A 205 9.06 7.82 5.22
CA LEU A 205 10.15 8.36 6.06
C LEU A 205 9.88 9.80 6.51
N ASN A 206 9.19 10.56 5.66
CA ASN A 206 8.81 11.96 5.88
C ASN A 206 7.52 12.12 6.71
N GLY A 207 7.02 11.05 7.32
CA GLY A 207 5.92 11.11 8.31
C GLY A 207 4.55 10.74 7.77
N LYS A 208 4.43 10.39 6.48
CA LYS A 208 3.20 9.80 5.95
C LYS A 208 3.06 8.35 6.40
N ASN A 209 1.85 7.81 6.43
CA ASN A 209 1.62 6.39 6.68
C ASN A 209 0.89 5.70 5.52
N LEU A 210 0.87 4.36 5.56
CA LEU A 210 0.29 3.52 4.51
C LEU A 210 -1.19 3.81 4.26
N LEU A 211 -2.01 3.96 5.31
CA LEU A 211 -3.44 4.23 5.16
C LEU A 211 -3.70 5.60 4.51
N GLN A 212 -2.90 6.62 4.84
CA GLN A 212 -2.99 7.92 4.18
C GLN A 212 -2.65 7.82 2.68
N ILE A 213 -1.62 7.07 2.31
CA ILE A 213 -1.25 6.89 0.89
C ILE A 213 -2.37 6.17 0.14
N ILE A 214 -2.94 5.12 0.72
CA ILE A 214 -4.05 4.37 0.12
C ILE A 214 -5.27 5.28 -0.05
N ASP A 215 -5.69 5.97 1.01
CA ASP A 215 -6.86 6.87 0.98
C ASP A 215 -6.73 7.98 -0.06
N GLU A 216 -5.57 8.63 -0.14
CA GLU A 216 -5.32 9.66 -1.15
C GLU A 216 -5.39 9.12 -2.58
N GLN A 217 -4.84 7.94 -2.84
CA GLN A 217 -4.92 7.32 -4.16
C GLN A 217 -6.32 6.81 -4.49
N LEU A 218 -7.08 6.31 -3.51
CA LEU A 218 -8.49 5.95 -3.69
C LEU A 218 -9.33 7.18 -4.05
N LYS A 219 -9.10 8.32 -3.35
CA LYS A 219 -9.75 9.60 -3.66
C LYS A 219 -9.35 10.12 -5.04
N SER A 220 -8.07 10.00 -5.42
CA SER A 220 -7.58 10.32 -6.78
C SER A 220 -8.32 9.54 -7.86
N LEU A 221 -8.49 8.23 -7.67
CA LEU A 221 -9.26 7.39 -8.60
C LEU A 221 -10.74 7.78 -8.65
N GLN A 222 -11.33 8.11 -7.50
CA GLN A 222 -12.74 8.46 -7.41
C GLN A 222 -13.07 9.80 -8.07
N PHE A 223 -12.21 10.81 -7.88
CA PHE A 223 -12.47 12.17 -8.35
C PHE A 223 -11.77 12.51 -9.68
N ASP A 224 -11.00 11.57 -10.25
CA ASP A 224 -10.14 11.78 -11.42
C ASP A 224 -9.19 12.98 -11.24
N THR A 225 -8.68 13.18 -10.03
CA THR A 225 -7.84 14.31 -9.65
C THR A 225 -6.41 13.89 -9.33
N ASP A 226 -5.43 14.67 -9.78
CA ASP A 226 -4.04 14.46 -9.40
C ASP A 226 -3.76 15.10 -8.02
N TYR A 227 -3.94 14.32 -6.95
CA TYR A 227 -3.72 14.80 -5.58
C TYR A 227 -2.25 15.14 -5.27
N SER A 228 -1.29 14.74 -6.13
CA SER A 228 0.12 15.12 -5.95
C SER A 228 0.35 16.64 -5.98
N ARG A 229 -0.58 17.39 -6.58
CA ARG A 229 -0.54 18.86 -6.63
C ARG A 229 -0.89 19.54 -5.30
N TYR A 230 -1.53 18.84 -4.37
CA TYR A 230 -1.79 19.37 -3.02
C TYR A 230 -0.63 19.10 -2.04
N LEU A 231 0.42 18.39 -2.49
CA LEU A 231 1.66 18.19 -1.73
C LEU A 231 2.62 19.39 -1.83
N SER A 232 2.32 20.42 -2.63
CA SER A 232 3.19 21.60 -2.75
C SER A 232 2.83 22.71 -1.74
N LYS A 233 3.80 22.97 -0.85
CA LYS A 233 3.99 24.05 0.14
C LYS A 233 3.12 23.99 1.41
N HIS A 234 3.75 23.56 2.50
CA HIS A 234 3.36 23.98 3.85
C HIS A 234 3.72 25.47 3.99
N PRO A 235 2.82 26.35 4.47
CA PRO A 235 3.10 27.78 4.69
C PRO A 235 4.05 28.07 5.88
N ALA A 236 4.86 27.09 6.28
CA ALA A 236 5.90 27.21 7.29
C ALA A 236 7.32 27.10 6.70
N GLU A 237 7.44 27.12 5.37
CA GLU A 237 8.70 27.23 4.62
C GLU A 237 8.92 28.66 4.09
N ASP A 238 8.67 29.67 4.92
CA ASP A 238 9.21 31.02 4.75
C ASP A 238 10.15 31.36 5.92
#